data_AF-A0AAE0GSD9-F1
#
_entry.id   AF-A0AAE0GSD9-F1
#
_cell.length_a   1.000
_cell.length_b   1.000
_cell.length_c   1.000
_cell.angle_alpha   90.00
_cell.angle_beta   90.00
_cell.angle_gamma   90.00
#
_symmetry.space_group_name_H-M   'P 1'
#
loop_
_entity.id
_entity.type
_entity.pdbx_description
1 polymer ?
#
loop_
_entity_poly.entity_id
_entity_poly.type
_entity_poly.pdbx_seq_one_letter_code
_entity_poly.pdbx_strand_id
1 'polypeptide(L)'
;MTWLLRLLVLIWRYLRRLLRPRRPDLSALQELLGDERFPVSLASHRRKSRHFVSQRLVMPGETIVECSPYAAVVLDANIGTHCHACYCLLREAQEVNLCTCDCARYCSESCMQYDSDIHKEECFLLSQ
;
A
#
# COMPACT_ATOMS: atom_id res chain seq x y z
N MET A 1 24.01 17.36 -44.78
CA MET A 1 22.78 17.67 -44.01
C MET A 1 22.02 16.44 -43.49
N THR A 2 22.23 15.23 -44.02
CA THR A 2 21.50 14.00 -43.63
C THR A 2 21.96 13.35 -42.32
N TRP A 3 23.23 13.52 -41.94
CA TRP A 3 23.81 12.95 -40.72
C TRP A 3 23.28 13.56 -39.43
N LEU A 4 23.09 14.88 -39.40
CA LEU A 4 22.53 15.60 -38.26
C LEU A 4 21.07 15.18 -37.98
N LEU A 5 20.26 15.02 -39.02
CA LEU A 5 18.88 14.53 -38.88
C LEU A 5 18.83 13.09 -38.37
N ARG A 6 19.72 12.21 -38.82
CA ARG A 6 19.83 10.83 -38.30
C ARG A 6 20.25 10.81 -36.83
N LEU A 7 21.20 11.67 -36.44
CA LEU A 7 21.65 11.78 -35.05
C LEU A 7 20.51 12.27 -34.15
N LEU A 8 19.77 13.29 -34.57
CA LEU A 8 18.61 13.81 -33.83
C LEU A 8 17.50 12.76 -33.68
N VAL A 9 17.23 11.95 -34.71
CA VAL A 9 16.27 10.84 -34.62
C VAL A 9 16.75 9.76 -33.66
N LEU A 10 18.04 9.44 -33.64
CA LEU A 10 18.61 8.46 -32.70
C LEU A 10 18.58 8.97 -31.26
N ILE A 11 18.96 10.22 -31.03
CA ILE A 11 18.88 10.90 -29.74
C ILE A 11 17.43 10.95 -29.28
N TRP A 12 16.49 11.32 -30.15
CA TRP A 12 15.06 11.34 -29.82
C TRP A 12 14.52 9.95 -29.50
N ARG A 13 14.93 8.90 -30.23
CA ARG A 13 14.56 7.50 -29.93
C ARG A 13 15.14 7.03 -28.60
N TYR A 14 16.39 7.39 -28.31
CA TYR A 14 17.08 7.07 -27.07
C TYR A 14 16.43 7.78 -25.87
N LEU A 15 16.20 9.08 -25.96
CA LEU A 15 15.49 9.88 -24.95
C LEU A 15 14.05 9.38 -24.76
N ARG A 16 13.32 9.03 -25.83
CA ARG A 16 12.00 8.38 -25.71
C ARG A 16 12.06 7.05 -24.98
N ARG A 17 13.17 6.32 -25.06
CA ARG A 17 13.34 5.02 -24.39
C ARG A 17 13.68 5.20 -22.91
N LEU A 18 14.48 6.21 -22.57
CA LEU A 18 14.80 6.58 -21.19
C LEU A 18 13.61 7.23 -20.47
N LEU A 19 12.83 8.05 -21.18
CA LEU A 19 11.62 8.70 -20.69
C LEU A 19 10.37 7.82 -20.86
N ARG A 20 10.52 6.54 -21.26
CA ARG A 20 9.38 5.63 -21.20
C ARG A 20 9.09 5.41 -19.72
N PRO A 21 7.88 5.78 -19.23
CA PRO A 21 7.51 5.41 -17.88
C PRO A 21 7.68 3.90 -17.76
N ARG A 22 8.41 3.45 -16.74
CA ARG A 22 8.56 2.03 -16.41
C ARG A 22 7.15 1.46 -16.41
N ARG A 23 6.86 0.52 -17.33
CA ARG A 23 5.57 -0.17 -17.28
C ARG A 23 5.59 -0.90 -15.94
N PRO A 24 4.75 -0.49 -14.99
CA PRO A 24 4.69 -1.19 -13.72
C PRO A 24 4.25 -2.60 -14.02
N ASP A 25 4.91 -3.57 -13.40
CA ASP A 25 4.51 -4.97 -13.50
C ASP A 25 3.07 -5.08 -13.00
N LEU A 26 2.19 -5.53 -13.89
CA LEU A 26 0.76 -5.62 -13.62
C LEU A 26 0.37 -6.98 -13.06
N SER A 27 1.25 -7.97 -13.15
CA SER A 27 0.98 -9.36 -12.76
C SER A 27 0.43 -9.45 -11.34
N ALA A 28 1.10 -8.82 -10.36
CA ALA A 28 0.65 -8.81 -8.97
C ALA A 28 -0.74 -8.15 -8.76
N LEU A 29 -1.05 -7.08 -9.50
CA LEU A 29 -2.37 -6.43 -9.45
C LEU A 29 -3.44 -7.27 -10.16
N GLN A 30 -3.08 -7.92 -11.25
CA GLN A 30 -3.97 -8.79 -12.03
C GLN A 30 -4.26 -10.10 -11.29
N GLU A 31 -3.32 -10.58 -10.48
CA GLU A 31 -3.48 -11.74 -9.60
C GLU A 31 -4.39 -11.39 -8.41
N LEU A 32 -4.24 -10.19 -7.84
CA LEU A 32 -5.13 -9.68 -6.79
C LEU A 32 -6.59 -9.47 -7.26
N LEU A 33 -6.78 -9.20 -8.56
CA LEU A 33 -8.06 -8.94 -9.21
C LEU A 33 -8.59 -10.12 -10.03
N GLY A 34 -7.79 -11.19 -10.15
CA GLY A 34 -8.12 -12.36 -10.96
C GLY A 34 -9.20 -13.23 -10.31
N ASP A 35 -9.45 -13.00 -9.03
CA ASP A 35 -10.59 -13.54 -8.31
C ASP A 35 -11.80 -12.67 -8.70
N GLU A 36 -12.84 -13.24 -9.34
CA GLU A 36 -14.11 -12.56 -9.68
C GLU A 36 -14.90 -12.03 -8.46
N ARG A 37 -14.24 -11.97 -7.30
CA ARG A 37 -14.72 -11.51 -6.02
C ARG A 37 -15.22 -10.06 -6.06
N PHE A 38 -14.67 -9.22 -6.94
CA PHE A 38 -14.99 -7.80 -7.02
C PHE A 38 -15.43 -7.37 -8.42
N PRO A 39 -16.42 -6.46 -8.55
CA PRO A 39 -16.98 -6.06 -9.84
C PRO A 39 -16.12 -5.03 -10.58
N VAL A 40 -14.79 -5.14 -10.50
CA VAL A 40 -13.83 -4.16 -11.06
C VAL A 40 -12.74 -4.86 -11.86
N SER A 41 -12.31 -4.21 -12.94
CA SER A 41 -11.19 -4.64 -13.76
C SER A 41 -10.17 -3.52 -13.95
N LEU A 42 -8.93 -3.90 -14.21
CA LEU A 42 -7.86 -2.96 -14.49
C LEU A 42 -7.94 -2.49 -15.95
N ALA A 43 -8.05 -1.18 -16.15
CA ALA A 43 -8.01 -0.55 -17.46
C ALA A 43 -6.85 0.45 -17.55
N SER A 44 -6.55 0.89 -18.78
CA SER A 44 -5.56 1.93 -19.03
C SER A 44 -6.15 3.05 -19.88
N HIS A 45 -5.90 4.30 -19.49
CA HIS A 45 -6.36 5.49 -20.18
C HIS A 45 -5.18 6.39 -20.55
N ARG A 46 -5.22 7.00 -21.73
CA ARG A 46 -4.10 7.77 -22.29
C ARG A 46 -3.60 8.91 -21.39
N ARG A 47 -4.50 9.59 -20.66
CA ARG A 47 -4.15 10.72 -19.77
C ARG A 47 -4.12 10.38 -18.29
N LYS A 48 -4.82 9.32 -17.89
CA LYS A 48 -5.01 8.94 -16.47
C LYS A 48 -4.21 7.70 -16.09
N SER A 49 -3.50 7.10 -17.05
CA SER A 49 -2.79 5.83 -16.87
C SER A 49 -3.75 4.74 -16.38
N ARG A 50 -3.28 3.88 -15.49
CA ARG A 50 -4.00 2.74 -14.93
C ARG A 50 -5.11 3.18 -13.98
N HIS A 51 -6.26 2.54 -14.07
CA HIS A 51 -7.41 2.80 -13.22
C HIS A 51 -8.33 1.59 -13.19
N PHE A 52 -9.22 1.55 -12.20
CA PHE A 52 -10.28 0.56 -12.11
C PHE A 52 -11.51 0.99 -12.91
N VAL A 53 -12.15 0.03 -13.56
CA VAL A 53 -13.42 0.21 -14.26
C VAL A 53 -14.36 -0.90 -13.82
N SER A 54 -15.61 -0.54 -13.53
CA SER A 54 -16.60 -1.53 -13.14
C SER A 54 -17.02 -2.41 -14.31
N GLN A 55 -17.19 -3.71 -14.06
CA GLN A 55 -17.63 -4.70 -15.06
C GLN A 55 -19.15 -4.81 -15.16
N ARG A 56 -19.89 -4.31 -14.15
CA ARG A 56 -21.37 -4.34 -14.10
C ARG A 56 -21.93 -3.12 -13.38
N LEU A 57 -23.25 -3.06 -13.25
CA LEU A 57 -23.88 -2.06 -12.40
C LEU A 57 -23.53 -2.32 -10.93
N VAL A 58 -23.10 -1.27 -10.22
CA VAL A 58 -22.82 -1.27 -8.77
C VAL A 58 -23.93 -0.50 -8.07
N MET A 59 -24.49 -1.08 -7.02
CA MET A 59 -25.58 -0.45 -6.27
C MET A 59 -25.04 0.37 -5.08
N PRO A 60 -25.77 1.39 -4.60
CA PRO A 60 -25.40 2.11 -3.39
C PRO A 60 -25.24 1.16 -2.19
N GLY A 61 -24.12 1.29 -1.47
CA GLY A 61 -23.78 0.44 -0.32
C GLY A 61 -23.04 -0.85 -0.65
N GLU A 62 -22.79 -1.14 -1.93
CA GLU A 62 -22.07 -2.34 -2.35
C GLU A 62 -20.55 -2.19 -2.20
N THR A 63 -19.89 -3.22 -1.69
CA THR A 63 -18.42 -3.31 -1.62
C THR A 63 -17.84 -3.61 -3.00
N ILE A 64 -17.07 -2.67 -3.56
CA ILE A 64 -16.43 -2.81 -4.88
C ILE A 64 -14.99 -3.32 -4.83
N VAL A 65 -14.34 -3.24 -3.67
CA VAL A 65 -12.98 -3.72 -3.43
C VAL A 65 -12.74 -3.82 -1.92
N GLU A 66 -11.96 -4.80 -1.50
CA GLU A 66 -11.40 -4.91 -0.15
C GLU A 66 -9.90 -5.17 -0.28
N CYS A 67 -9.09 -4.45 0.49
CA CYS A 67 -7.64 -4.60 0.48
C CYS A 67 -7.10 -4.52 1.90
N SER A 68 -6.35 -5.52 2.33
CA SER A 68 -5.50 -5.40 3.50
C SER A 68 -4.38 -4.39 3.21
N PRO A 69 -4.00 -3.54 4.18
CA PRO A 69 -2.88 -2.63 4.00
C PRO A 69 -1.60 -3.43 3.73
N TYR A 70 -0.78 -2.95 2.80
CA TYR A 70 0.56 -3.52 2.59
C TYR A 70 1.47 -3.21 3.78
N ALA A 71 1.39 -1.98 4.28
CA ALA A 71 2.01 -1.52 5.51
C ALA A 71 1.13 -0.40 6.09
N ALA A 72 1.08 -0.28 7.40
CA ALA A 72 0.37 0.78 8.10
C ALA A 72 1.04 1.03 9.45
N VAL A 73 0.95 2.27 9.92
CA VAL A 73 1.54 2.73 11.18
C VAL A 73 0.55 3.65 11.89
N VAL A 74 0.59 3.65 13.22
CA VAL A 74 -0.19 4.59 14.04
C VAL A 74 0.45 5.97 13.96
N LEU A 75 -0.38 7.02 13.84
CA LEU A 75 0.11 8.40 13.88
C LEU A 75 0.58 8.76 15.29
N ASP A 76 1.58 9.64 15.41
CA ASP A 76 2.13 10.08 16.70
C ASP A 76 1.06 10.54 17.70
N ALA A 77 0.06 11.28 17.22
CA ALA A 77 -1.06 11.77 18.03
C ALA A 77 -1.93 10.65 18.64
N ASN A 78 -1.82 9.42 18.13
CA ASN A 78 -2.64 8.27 18.45
C ASN A 78 -1.87 7.13 19.14
N ILE A 79 -0.55 7.26 19.34
CA ILE A 79 0.29 6.22 19.97
C ILE A 79 -0.29 5.78 21.32
N GLY A 80 -0.79 6.73 22.12
CA GLY A 80 -1.35 6.44 23.44
C GLY A 80 -2.78 5.90 23.46
N THR A 81 -3.48 5.89 22.32
CA THR A 81 -4.94 5.69 22.29
C THR A 81 -5.40 4.61 21.31
N HIS A 82 -4.53 4.11 20.44
CA HIS A 82 -4.87 3.11 19.43
C HIS A 82 -3.97 1.88 19.50
N CYS A 83 -4.56 0.72 19.20
CA CYS A 83 -3.81 -0.52 19.04
C CYS A 83 -2.91 -0.43 17.80
N HIS A 84 -1.64 -0.81 17.93
CA HIS A 84 -0.67 -0.73 16.84
C HIS A 84 -0.86 -1.82 15.77
N ALA A 85 -1.55 -2.91 16.12
CA ALA A 85 -1.84 -3.99 15.19
C ALA A 85 -3.17 -3.80 14.43
N CYS A 86 -4.25 -3.46 15.16
CA CYS A 86 -5.61 -3.47 14.61
C CYS A 86 -6.28 -2.09 14.55
N TYR A 87 -5.59 -1.04 15.03
CA TYR A 87 -6.05 0.36 14.95
C TYR A 87 -7.36 0.66 15.68
N CYS A 88 -7.82 -0.23 16.58
CA CYS A 88 -8.96 0.05 17.43
C CYS A 88 -8.57 1.04 18.54
N LEU A 89 -9.57 1.79 19.04
CA LEU A 89 -9.40 2.60 20.23
C LEU A 89 -9.16 1.71 21.45
N LEU A 90 -8.09 1.99 22.18
CA LEU A 90 -7.76 1.31 23.42
C LEU A 90 -8.66 1.80 24.55
N ARG A 91 -9.06 0.86 25.38
CA ARG A 91 -9.71 1.12 26.67
C ARG A 91 -8.67 0.84 27.74
N GLU A 92 -8.56 1.72 28.74
CA GLU A 92 -7.49 1.68 29.77
C GLU A 92 -7.30 0.29 30.43
N ALA A 93 -8.37 -0.51 30.56
CA ALA A 93 -8.32 -1.84 31.19
C ALA A 93 -7.86 -2.99 30.26
N GLN A 94 -7.52 -2.72 28.99
CA GLN A 94 -7.24 -3.75 27.97
C GLN A 94 -5.87 -3.58 27.29
N GLU A 95 -5.05 -2.66 27.79
CA GLU A 95 -3.73 -2.39 27.21
C GLU A 95 -2.72 -3.48 27.60
N VAL A 96 -2.14 -4.11 26.59
CA VAL A 96 -0.95 -4.95 26.71
C VAL A 96 0.18 -4.20 26.02
N ASN A 97 1.30 -4.03 26.71
CA ASN A 97 2.49 -3.39 26.16
C ASN A 97 3.55 -4.45 25.85
N LEU A 98 4.16 -4.33 24.67
CA LEU A 98 5.32 -5.14 24.31
C LEU A 98 6.58 -4.37 24.68
N CYS A 99 7.58 -5.11 25.16
CA CYS A 99 8.98 -4.70 25.06
C CYS A 99 9.30 -3.43 25.88
N THR A 100 10.58 -3.04 25.85
CA THR A 100 11.15 -1.93 26.60
C THR A 100 10.85 -0.56 26.00
N CYS A 101 10.15 -0.47 24.86
CA CYS A 101 9.76 0.81 24.28
C CYS A 101 8.36 1.24 24.78
N ASP A 102 8.22 2.50 25.18
CA ASP A 102 6.92 3.08 25.58
C ASP A 102 6.06 3.50 24.36
N CYS A 103 6.42 3.02 23.15
CA CYS A 103 5.89 3.50 21.88
C CYS A 103 4.84 2.60 21.24
N ALA A 104 4.59 1.39 21.75
CA ALA A 104 3.64 0.45 21.16
C ALA A 104 2.65 -0.08 22.20
N ARG A 105 1.37 -0.05 21.82
CA ARG A 105 0.24 -0.45 22.67
C ARG A 105 -0.71 -1.36 21.91
N TYR A 106 -1.24 -2.38 22.60
CA TYR A 106 -2.10 -3.39 21.99
C TYR A 106 -3.36 -3.65 22.81
N CYS A 107 -4.47 -4.00 22.14
CA CYS A 107 -5.74 -4.33 22.81
C CYS A 107 -5.80 -5.77 23.35
N SER A 108 -4.82 -6.61 22.98
CA SER A 108 -4.75 -8.03 23.34
C SER A 108 -3.35 -8.58 23.09
N GLU A 109 -2.99 -9.67 23.78
CA GLU A 109 -1.77 -10.44 23.51
C GLU A 109 -1.72 -10.96 22.07
N SER A 110 -2.87 -11.26 21.45
CA SER A 110 -2.92 -11.68 20.05
C SER A 110 -2.52 -10.57 19.08
N CYS A 111 -2.94 -9.33 19.32
CA CYS A 111 -2.53 -8.17 18.52
C CYS A 111 -1.04 -7.88 18.71
N MET A 112 -0.58 -7.98 19.94
CA MET A 112 0.83 -7.84 20.30
C MET A 112 1.70 -8.88 19.57
N GLN A 113 1.30 -10.15 19.59
CA GLN A 113 2.04 -11.22 18.92
C GLN A 113 1.99 -11.07 17.40
N TYR A 114 0.87 -10.63 16.83
CA TYR A 114 0.73 -10.38 15.40
C TYR A 114 1.71 -9.32 14.90
N ASP A 115 1.88 -8.23 15.66
CA ASP A 115 2.76 -7.12 15.30
C ASP A 115 4.23 -7.37 15.69
N SER A 116 4.50 -8.35 16.56
CA SER A 116 5.84 -8.62 17.10
C SER A 116 6.92 -8.81 16.04
N ASP A 117 6.58 -9.40 14.89
CA ASP A 117 7.53 -9.64 13.81
C ASP A 117 7.99 -8.37 13.10
N ILE A 118 7.15 -7.34 13.06
CA ILE A 118 7.48 -6.04 12.47
C ILE A 118 8.08 -5.15 13.55
N HIS A 119 7.39 -5.05 14.69
CA HIS A 119 7.76 -4.16 15.76
C HIS A 119 9.11 -4.52 16.39
N LYS A 120 9.55 -5.78 16.43
CA LYS A 120 10.88 -6.14 16.96
C LYS A 120 12.03 -5.42 16.24
N GLU A 121 11.89 -5.17 14.95
CA GLU A 121 12.90 -4.50 14.13
C GLU A 121 12.99 -3.00 14.48
N GLU A 122 11.89 -2.42 14.97
CA GLU A 122 11.78 -1.03 15.37
C GLU A 122 11.98 -0.82 16.88
N CYS A 123 11.62 -1.79 17.74
CA CYS A 123 11.61 -1.66 19.20
C CYS A 123 12.98 -1.21 19.73
N PHE A 124 14.06 -1.82 19.23
CA PHE A 124 15.42 -1.47 19.65
C PHE A 124 15.82 -0.04 19.27
N LEU A 125 15.33 0.47 18.14
CA LEU A 125 15.65 1.83 17.70
C LEU A 125 14.87 2.89 18.51
N LEU A 126 13.69 2.52 19.00
CA LEU A 126 12.77 3.37 19.73
C LEU A 126 12.94 3.31 21.25
N SER A 127 13.64 2.30 21.79
CA SER A 127 13.85 2.12 23.23
C SER A 127 14.97 3.01 23.81
N GLN A 128 15.09 4.26 23.35
CA GLN A 128 16.12 5.20 23.82
C GLN A 128 15.73 5.90 25.12
#